data_AF-A0A133V9B7-F1
#
_entry.id   AF-A0A133V9B7-F1
#
_cell.length_a   1.000
_cell.length_b   1.000
_cell.length_c   1.000
_cell.angle_alpha   90.00
_cell.angle_beta   90.00
_cell.angle_gamma   90.00
#
_symmetry.space_group_name_H-M   'P 1'
#
loop_
_entity.id
_entity.type
_entity.pdbx_description
1 polymer ?
#
loop_
_entity_poly.entity_id
_entity_poly.type
_entity_poly.pdbx_seq_one_letter_code
_entity_poly.pdbx_strand_id
1 'polypeptide(L)'
;MEKFVERYFQENYGKTVLWDETTGFRTPFQYFAGTFDGVKKERKKVSEYLRGLGLKAKAFTLENKVTGVMEEDGGRKRSYSSPVLLEGGLEQEMVFFLGKKIPELFKTSRVLFKLSEAREHESSKWLVSIRAVSSKDASYADPLQIPLEELERWGDEIIAKTNTRVVAYDVTPKPPATIEYE
;
A
#
# COMPACT_ATOMS: atom_id res chain seq x y z
N MET A 1 4.78 13.95 -0.18
CA MET A 1 4.37 12.68 -0.77
C MET A 1 3.62 12.87 -2.08
N GLU A 2 2.63 13.75 -2.11
CA GLU A 2 1.91 14.15 -3.34
C GLU A 2 2.86 14.51 -4.50
N LYS A 3 3.89 15.31 -4.19
CA LYS A 3 4.93 15.66 -5.16
C LYS A 3 5.68 14.46 -5.77
N PHE A 4 5.76 13.30 -5.11
CA PHE A 4 6.49 12.15 -5.66
C PHE A 4 5.72 11.50 -6.81
N VAL A 5 4.43 11.27 -6.61
CA VAL A 5 3.56 10.72 -7.67
C VAL A 5 3.49 11.71 -8.83
N GLU A 6 3.23 12.99 -8.56
CA GLU A 6 3.20 14.01 -9.62
C GLU A 6 4.54 14.12 -10.37
N ARG A 7 5.66 14.13 -9.65
CA ARG A 7 7.02 14.18 -10.24
C ARG A 7 7.26 12.96 -11.13
N TYR A 8 6.90 11.76 -10.67
CA TYR A 8 7.00 10.55 -11.48
C TYR A 8 6.22 10.67 -12.78
N PHE A 9 4.97 11.14 -12.71
CA PHE A 9 4.16 11.33 -13.91
C PHE A 9 4.77 12.40 -14.83
N GLN A 10 5.26 13.50 -14.26
CA GLN A 10 5.91 14.58 -15.01
C GLN A 10 7.19 14.12 -15.71
N GLU A 11 8.04 13.34 -15.03
CA GLU A 11 9.32 12.85 -15.56
C GLU A 11 9.12 11.79 -16.65
N ASN A 12 8.12 10.91 -16.51
CA ASN A 12 7.92 9.78 -17.42
C ASN A 12 6.93 10.07 -18.57
N TYR A 13 6.02 11.04 -18.39
CA TYR A 13 4.95 11.32 -19.33
C TYR A 13 4.81 12.81 -19.69
N GLY A 14 5.64 13.69 -19.12
CA GLY A 14 5.60 15.13 -19.39
C GLY A 14 4.39 15.87 -18.79
N LYS A 15 3.58 15.19 -17.97
CA LYS A 15 2.36 15.73 -17.35
C LYS A 15 2.23 15.15 -15.94
N THR A 16 1.68 15.89 -14.99
CA THR A 16 1.44 15.39 -13.62
C THR A 16 0.26 14.41 -13.50
N VAL A 17 -0.56 14.33 -14.55
CA VAL A 17 -1.72 13.43 -14.66
C VAL A 17 -1.92 13.04 -16.13
N LEU A 18 -2.31 11.79 -16.34
CA LEU A 18 -2.77 11.28 -17.63
C LEU A 18 -4.29 11.42 -17.70
N TRP A 19 -4.76 12.03 -18.77
CA TRP A 19 -6.18 12.17 -19.08
C TRP A 19 -6.51 11.33 -20.31
N ASP A 20 -7.49 10.43 -20.17
CA ASP A 20 -8.07 9.72 -21.30
C ASP A 20 -9.21 10.57 -21.87
N GLU A 21 -9.02 11.15 -23.06
CA GLU A 21 -10.01 12.01 -23.72
C GLU A 21 -11.28 11.27 -24.14
N THR A 22 -11.21 9.94 -24.31
CA THR A 22 -12.36 9.12 -24.72
C THR A 22 -13.26 8.84 -23.53
N THR A 23 -12.67 8.50 -22.39
CA THR A 23 -13.42 8.06 -21.19
C THR A 23 -13.58 9.16 -20.14
N GLY A 24 -12.78 10.23 -20.23
CA GLY A 24 -12.69 11.27 -19.21
C GLY A 24 -11.96 10.81 -17.94
N PHE A 25 -11.27 9.66 -17.97
CA PHE A 25 -10.60 9.11 -16.80
C PHE A 25 -9.24 9.76 -16.57
N ARG A 26 -8.91 9.98 -15.30
CA ARG A 26 -7.62 10.51 -14.87
C ARG A 26 -6.78 9.44 -14.17
N THR A 27 -5.49 9.42 -14.45
CA THR A 27 -4.51 8.58 -13.76
C THR A 27 -3.32 9.44 -13.32
N PRO A 28 -2.98 9.49 -12.01
CA PRO A 28 -3.64 8.80 -10.90
C PRO A 28 -5.06 9.32 -10.62
N PHE A 29 -5.96 8.45 -10.16
CA PHE A 29 -7.29 8.86 -9.71
C PHE A 29 -7.20 9.64 -8.39
N GLN A 30 -6.42 9.11 -7.45
CA GLN A 30 -6.15 9.72 -6.15
C GLN A 30 -4.85 9.17 -5.57
N TYR A 31 -4.13 9.98 -4.79
CA TYR A 31 -2.94 9.58 -4.06
C TYR A 31 -2.77 10.42 -2.78
N PHE A 32 -2.25 9.82 -1.72
CA PHE A 32 -2.04 10.47 -0.42
C PHE A 32 -1.11 9.63 0.49
N ALA A 33 -0.84 10.15 1.68
CA ALA A 33 -0.06 9.51 2.74
C ALA A 33 -0.93 9.17 3.96
N GLY A 34 -0.82 7.96 4.49
CA GLY A 34 -1.36 7.60 5.81
C GLY A 34 -0.23 7.47 6.84
N THR A 35 -0.49 7.85 8.09
CA THR A 35 0.47 7.62 9.20
C THR A 35 -0.11 6.62 10.20
N PHE A 36 0.71 5.67 10.62
CA PHE A 36 0.38 4.58 11.54
C PHE A 36 1.40 4.51 12.66
N ASP A 37 1.01 3.90 13.78
CA ASP A 37 1.98 3.39 14.74
C ASP A 37 2.71 2.19 14.10
N GLY A 38 4.02 2.20 14.19
CA GLY A 38 4.94 1.21 13.62
C GLY A 38 5.09 -0.03 14.50
N VAL A 39 4.40 -0.11 15.65
CA VAL A 39 4.34 -1.33 16.45
C VAL A 39 3.67 -2.43 15.61
N LYS A 40 4.42 -3.52 15.44
CA LYS A 40 4.06 -4.63 14.55
C LYS A 40 4.23 -5.96 15.27
N LYS A 41 3.28 -6.87 15.06
CA LYS A 41 3.31 -8.25 15.58
C LYS A 41 3.29 -9.23 14.42
N GLU A 42 4.17 -10.23 14.43
CA GLU A 42 4.21 -11.21 13.34
C GLU A 42 2.86 -11.90 13.13
N ARG A 43 2.40 -11.92 11.88
CA ARG A 43 1.17 -12.58 11.45
C ARG A 43 1.51 -13.98 10.93
N LYS A 44 1.77 -14.90 11.88
CA LYS A 44 2.30 -16.26 11.62
C LYS A 44 1.67 -16.99 10.43
N LYS A 45 0.33 -17.06 10.36
CA LYS A 45 -0.38 -17.74 9.26
C LYS A 45 -0.04 -17.18 7.87
N VAL A 46 0.13 -15.86 7.76
CA VAL A 46 0.52 -15.23 6.49
C VAL A 46 2.01 -15.45 6.23
N SER A 47 2.88 -15.32 7.25
CA SER A 47 4.31 -15.65 7.11
C SER A 47 4.55 -17.11 6.69
N GLU A 48 3.77 -18.06 7.21
CA GLU A 48 3.80 -19.48 6.84
C GLU A 48 3.35 -19.68 5.39
N TYR A 49 2.30 -18.99 4.97
CA TYR A 49 1.85 -19.01 3.57
C TYR A 49 2.92 -18.49 2.60
N LEU A 50 3.54 -17.34 2.91
CA LEU A 50 4.64 -16.79 2.10
C LEU A 50 5.81 -17.78 2.00
N ARG A 51 6.17 -18.42 3.12
CA ARG A 51 7.20 -19.45 3.14
C ARG A 51 6.82 -20.67 2.31
N GLY A 52 5.55 -21.09 2.35
CA GLY A 52 5.03 -22.18 1.52
C GLY A 52 5.11 -21.90 0.02
N LEU A 53 5.07 -20.62 -0.38
CA LEU A 53 5.32 -20.16 -1.75
C LEU A 53 6.82 -20.04 -2.08
N GLY A 54 7.73 -20.34 -1.15
CA GLY A 54 9.18 -20.19 -1.33
C GLY A 54 9.69 -18.76 -1.23
N LEU A 55 8.86 -17.81 -0.77
CA LEU A 55 9.20 -16.39 -0.72
C LEU A 55 10.03 -16.06 0.53
N LYS A 56 11.07 -15.23 0.33
CA LYS A 56 11.90 -14.70 1.43
C LYS A 56 11.27 -13.44 2.04
N ALA A 57 10.03 -13.58 2.53
CA ALA A 57 9.27 -12.51 3.13
C ALA A 57 8.53 -12.95 4.40
N LYS A 58 8.21 -11.99 5.27
CA LYS A 58 7.40 -12.15 6.47
C LYS A 58 6.24 -11.17 6.44
N ALA A 59 5.20 -11.49 7.19
CA ALA A 59 4.03 -10.66 7.34
C ALA A 59 3.83 -10.26 8.80
N PHE A 60 3.43 -9.02 9.03
CA PHE A 60 3.17 -8.47 10.35
C PHE A 60 1.81 -7.78 10.37
N THR A 61 1.11 -7.86 11.48
CA THR A 61 -0.08 -7.06 11.75
C THR A 61 0.35 -5.75 12.43
N LEU A 62 -0.09 -4.61 11.90
CA LEU A 62 0.07 -3.31 12.56
C LEU A 62 -1.01 -3.11 13.63
N GLU A 63 -0.70 -2.44 14.74
CA GLU A 63 -1.66 -2.26 15.83
C GLU A 63 -2.85 -1.36 15.46
N ASN A 64 -2.66 -0.38 14.57
CA ASN A 64 -3.73 0.50 14.13
C ASN A 64 -4.82 -0.28 13.37
N LYS A 65 -6.08 0.09 13.60
CA LYS A 65 -7.21 -0.35 12.77
C LYS A 65 -7.45 0.68 11.68
N VAL A 66 -7.77 0.20 10.49
CA VAL A 66 -8.17 1.03 9.34
C VAL A 66 -9.49 0.52 8.77
N THR A 67 -10.24 1.44 8.18
CA THR A 67 -11.42 1.08 7.40
C THR A 67 -11.10 0.31 6.12
N GLY A 68 -12.05 -0.54 5.76
CA GLY A 68 -12.17 -1.30 4.53
C GLY A 68 -13.64 -1.55 4.19
N VAL A 69 -13.89 -2.16 3.04
CA VAL A 69 -15.23 -2.53 2.55
C VAL A 69 -15.24 -4.02 2.27
N MET A 70 -16.12 -4.76 2.94
CA MET A 70 -16.41 -6.14 2.59
C MET A 70 -17.68 -6.19 1.75
N GLU A 71 -17.67 -7.03 0.71
CA GLU A 71 -18.88 -7.38 -0.03
C GLU A 71 -19.56 -8.55 0.69
N GLU A 72 -20.84 -8.37 1.05
CA GLU A 72 -21.71 -9.41 1.62
C GLU A 72 -22.97 -9.53 0.73
N ASP A 73 -23.66 -10.67 0.78
CA ASP A 73 -24.92 -10.87 0.04
C ASP A 73 -25.94 -9.80 0.46
N GLY A 74 -26.20 -8.84 -0.45
CA GLY A 74 -27.13 -7.72 -0.24
C GLY A 74 -26.48 -6.35 -0.04
N GLY A 75 -25.14 -6.21 -0.06
CA GLY A 75 -24.51 -4.88 -0.07
C GLY A 75 -23.04 -4.81 0.33
N ARG A 76 -22.54 -3.58 0.51
CA ARG A 76 -21.19 -3.28 0.99
C ARG A 76 -21.23 -2.88 2.45
N LYS A 77 -20.46 -3.55 3.31
CA LYS A 77 -20.35 -3.24 4.73
C LYS A 77 -18.97 -2.70 5.07
N ARG A 78 -18.92 -1.64 5.87
CA ARG A 78 -17.65 -1.13 6.42
C ARG A 78 -17.08 -2.14 7.42
N SER A 79 -15.80 -2.46 7.24
CA SER A 79 -15.04 -3.31 8.16
C SER A 79 -13.86 -2.54 8.72
N TYR A 80 -13.53 -2.74 10.00
CA TYR A 80 -12.30 -2.23 10.58
C TYR A 80 -11.34 -3.40 10.78
N SER A 81 -10.17 -3.35 10.14
CA SER A 81 -9.16 -4.39 10.31
C SER A 81 -7.76 -3.79 10.41
N SER A 82 -6.87 -4.52 11.06
CA SER A 82 -5.47 -4.14 11.14
C SER A 82 -4.76 -4.45 9.81
N PRO A 83 -4.02 -3.49 9.21
CA PRO A 83 -3.25 -3.73 8.01
C PRO A 83 -2.22 -4.84 8.21
N VAL A 84 -1.94 -5.58 7.14
CA VAL A 84 -0.81 -6.49 7.05
C VAL A 84 0.37 -5.78 6.40
N LEU A 85 1.50 -5.67 7.07
CA LEU A 85 2.75 -5.23 6.50
C LEU A 85 3.56 -6.45 6.01
N LEU A 86 3.94 -6.44 4.74
CA LEU A 86 4.86 -7.39 4.14
C LEU A 86 6.28 -6.83 4.17
N GLU A 87 7.24 -7.67 4.58
CA GLU A 87 8.65 -7.32 4.62
C GLU A 87 9.51 -8.44 4.05
N GLY A 88 10.43 -8.09 3.15
CA GLY A 88 11.38 -9.03 2.56
C GLY A 88 11.56 -8.78 1.07
N GLY A 89 12.41 -9.60 0.44
CA GLY A 89 12.64 -9.52 -1.00
C GLY A 89 11.48 -10.15 -1.76
N LEU A 90 10.66 -9.31 -2.40
CA LEU A 90 9.55 -9.71 -3.26
C LEU A 90 9.67 -8.95 -4.58
N GLU A 91 9.55 -9.69 -5.68
CA GLU A 91 9.46 -9.09 -7.02
C GLU A 91 8.14 -8.32 -7.16
N GLN A 92 8.14 -7.31 -8.04
CA GLN A 92 7.02 -6.38 -8.21
C GLN A 92 5.69 -7.09 -8.47
N GLU A 93 5.65 -8.05 -9.38
CA GLU A 93 4.44 -8.81 -9.72
C GLU A 93 3.90 -9.56 -8.49
N MET A 94 4.81 -10.10 -7.67
CA MET A 94 4.45 -10.82 -6.45
C MET A 94 3.88 -9.88 -5.40
N VAL A 95 4.42 -8.67 -5.25
CA VAL A 95 3.89 -7.65 -4.34
C VAL A 95 2.43 -7.33 -4.65
N PHE A 96 2.10 -7.04 -5.91
CA PHE A 96 0.72 -6.72 -6.31
C PHE A 96 -0.19 -7.94 -6.29
N PHE A 97 0.31 -9.12 -6.65
CA PHE A 97 -0.44 -10.38 -6.53
C PHE A 97 -0.84 -10.65 -5.07
N LEU A 98 0.10 -10.54 -4.13
CA LEU A 98 -0.15 -10.76 -2.71
C LEU A 98 -1.09 -9.69 -2.12
N GLY A 99 -1.03 -8.45 -2.62
CA GLY A 99 -1.98 -7.39 -2.29
C GLY A 99 -3.44 -7.76 -2.59
N LYS A 100 -3.68 -8.62 -3.59
CA LYS A 100 -5.00 -9.19 -3.91
C LYS A 100 -5.29 -10.47 -3.11
N LYS A 101 -4.32 -11.38 -3.03
CA LYS A 101 -4.54 -12.71 -2.45
C LYS A 101 -4.60 -12.79 -0.94
N ILE A 102 -3.80 -11.98 -0.24
CA ILE A 102 -3.80 -12.02 1.24
C ILE A 102 -5.16 -11.59 1.81
N PRO A 103 -5.83 -10.53 1.31
CA PRO A 103 -7.18 -10.19 1.74
C PRO A 103 -8.21 -11.30 1.52
N GLU A 104 -8.20 -11.94 0.35
CA GLU A 104 -9.10 -13.05 0.00
C GLU A 104 -8.99 -14.22 0.99
N LEU A 105 -7.74 -14.65 1.26
CA LEU A 105 -7.41 -15.83 2.05
C LEU A 105 -7.47 -15.59 3.56
N PHE A 106 -7.03 -14.42 4.02
CA PHE A 106 -6.83 -14.13 5.45
C PHE A 106 -7.77 -13.06 6.00
N LYS A 107 -8.81 -12.69 5.24
CA LYS A 107 -9.88 -11.77 5.67
C LYS A 107 -9.35 -10.49 6.31
N THR A 108 -8.38 -9.86 5.67
CA THR A 108 -7.88 -8.52 6.02
C THR A 108 -8.37 -7.52 4.98
N SER A 109 -8.53 -6.25 5.37
CA SER A 109 -8.90 -5.20 4.43
C SER A 109 -7.71 -4.53 3.74
N ARG A 110 -6.48 -4.68 4.26
CA ARG A 110 -5.30 -3.97 3.74
C ARG A 110 -4.00 -4.77 3.85
N VAL A 111 -3.18 -4.62 2.81
CA VAL A 111 -1.82 -5.10 2.69
C VAL A 111 -0.92 -3.94 2.27
N LEU A 112 0.11 -3.70 3.08
CA LEU A 112 1.17 -2.75 2.82
C LEU A 112 2.45 -3.52 2.50
N PHE A 113 3.27 -3.02 1.58
CA PHE A 113 4.61 -3.54 1.32
C PHE A 113 5.65 -2.55 1.84
N LYS A 114 6.58 -3.01 2.68
CA LYS A 114 7.66 -2.18 3.22
C LYS A 114 8.61 -1.77 2.09
N LEU A 115 8.78 -0.47 1.91
CA LEU A 115 9.69 0.13 0.93
C LEU A 115 11.05 0.43 1.56
N SER A 116 11.04 1.05 2.74
CA SER A 116 12.27 1.42 3.43
C SER A 116 12.07 1.46 4.95
N GLU A 117 13.18 1.35 5.68
CA GLU A 117 13.23 1.37 7.14
C GLU A 117 14.49 2.11 7.62
N ALA A 118 14.33 3.00 8.59
CA ALA A 118 15.42 3.77 9.16
C ALA A 118 16.40 2.85 9.92
N ARG A 119 17.70 3.16 9.86
CA ARG A 119 18.73 2.47 10.66
C ARG A 119 18.63 2.90 12.13
N GLU A 120 18.90 2.00 13.08
CA GLU A 120 18.65 2.25 14.51
C GLU A 120 19.55 3.34 15.12
N HIS A 121 18.91 4.38 15.70
CA HIS A 121 19.13 5.00 17.02
C HIS A 121 18.35 6.34 17.21
N GLU A 122 17.62 6.83 16.19
CA GLU A 122 16.87 8.11 16.30
C GLU A 122 15.50 8.12 15.59
N SER A 123 14.99 7.00 15.10
CA SER A 123 13.70 6.98 14.37
C SER A 123 12.50 6.88 15.31
N SER A 124 11.47 7.69 15.08
CA SER A 124 10.18 7.65 15.77
C SER A 124 9.50 6.27 15.73
N LYS A 125 8.37 6.12 16.43
CA LYS A 125 7.52 4.93 16.29
C LYS A 125 6.64 4.94 15.03
N TRP A 126 6.74 5.92 14.14
CA TRP A 126 5.76 6.11 13.08
C TRP A 126 6.09 5.31 11.81
N LEU A 127 5.05 4.73 11.21
CA LEU A 127 5.05 4.18 9.85
C LEU A 127 4.25 5.11 8.95
N VAL A 128 4.76 5.37 7.74
CA VAL A 128 4.06 6.12 6.71
C VAL A 128 3.72 5.19 5.55
N SER A 129 2.45 5.16 5.14
CA SER A 129 2.00 4.43 3.95
C SER A 129 1.71 5.39 2.81
N ILE A 130 2.31 5.15 1.66
CA ILE A 130 2.00 5.80 0.40
C ILE A 130 0.82 5.05 -0.23
N ARG A 131 -0.24 5.76 -0.60
CA ARG A 131 -1.37 5.22 -1.37
C ARG A 131 -1.49 5.98 -2.68
N ALA A 132 -1.52 5.27 -3.80
CA ALA A 132 -1.81 5.84 -5.10
C ALA A 132 -2.64 4.85 -5.91
N VAL A 133 -3.77 5.28 -6.47
CA VAL A 133 -4.71 4.40 -7.16
C VAL A 133 -5.14 4.93 -8.51
N SER A 134 -5.49 4.00 -9.40
CA SER A 134 -6.30 4.26 -10.59
C SER A 134 -7.73 3.78 -10.34
N SER A 135 -8.71 4.50 -10.85
CA SER A 135 -10.13 4.16 -10.72
C SER A 135 -10.93 4.83 -11.81
N LYS A 136 -12.00 4.15 -12.26
CA LYS A 136 -12.95 4.67 -13.25
C LYS A 136 -14.13 5.37 -12.59
N ASP A 137 -14.56 4.89 -11.41
CA ASP A 137 -15.84 5.24 -10.80
C ASP A 137 -15.80 5.36 -9.27
N ALA A 138 -14.59 5.34 -8.68
CA ALA A 138 -14.33 5.25 -7.23
C ALA A 138 -14.92 4.01 -6.53
N SER A 139 -15.72 3.18 -7.18
CA SER A 139 -16.27 1.94 -6.63
C SER A 139 -15.24 0.83 -6.66
N TYR A 140 -14.43 0.78 -7.71
CA TYR A 140 -13.29 -0.12 -7.85
C TYR A 140 -12.01 0.67 -8.09
N ALA A 141 -10.93 0.30 -7.42
CA ALA A 141 -9.65 0.96 -7.61
C ALA A 141 -8.50 -0.04 -7.49
N ASP A 142 -7.54 0.04 -8.41
CA ASP A 142 -6.30 -0.72 -8.35
C ASP A 142 -5.15 0.20 -7.88
N PRO A 143 -4.23 -0.30 -7.04
CA PRO A 143 -3.01 0.43 -6.73
C PRO A 143 -2.21 0.68 -8.02
N LEU A 144 -1.59 1.85 -8.14
CA LEU A 144 -0.73 2.13 -9.29
C LEU A 144 0.49 1.20 -9.26
N GLN A 145 0.84 0.68 -10.43
CA GLN A 145 2.03 -0.15 -10.63
C GLN A 145 3.24 0.73 -10.95
N ILE A 146 3.61 1.58 -10.00
CA ILE A 146 4.87 2.34 -10.06
C ILE A 146 6.02 1.34 -9.84
N PRO A 147 7.13 1.42 -10.60
CA PRO A 147 8.29 0.57 -10.41
C PRO A 147 8.74 0.48 -8.95
N LEU A 148 9.05 -0.72 -8.46
CA LEU A 148 9.38 -0.89 -7.04
C LEU A 148 10.62 -0.09 -6.64
N GLU A 149 11.63 -0.03 -7.50
CA GLU A 149 12.84 0.78 -7.29
C GLU A 149 12.53 2.27 -7.09
N GLU A 150 11.53 2.80 -7.79
CA GLU A 150 11.07 4.18 -7.65
C GLU A 150 10.39 4.40 -6.30
N LEU A 151 9.53 3.46 -5.91
CA LEU A 151 8.86 3.50 -4.60
C LEU A 151 9.87 3.40 -3.44
N GLU A 152 10.85 2.50 -3.54
CA GLU A 152 11.93 2.34 -2.56
C GLU A 152 12.75 3.63 -2.43
N ARG A 153 13.13 4.25 -3.56
CA ARG A 153 13.79 5.56 -3.59
C ARG A 153 12.97 6.63 -2.87
N TRP A 154 11.65 6.67 -3.06
CA TRP A 154 10.79 7.62 -2.34
C TRP A 154 10.74 7.30 -0.84
N GLY A 155 10.75 6.01 -0.47
CA GLY A 155 10.83 5.56 0.91
C GLY A 155 12.07 6.10 1.61
N ASP A 156 13.24 5.96 0.99
CA ASP A 156 14.50 6.50 1.50
C ASP A 156 14.48 8.03 1.61
N GLU A 157 13.96 8.73 0.58
CA GLU A 157 13.82 10.19 0.61
C GLU A 157 12.90 10.67 1.74
N ILE A 158 11.80 9.95 2.00
CA ILE A 158 10.87 10.28 3.08
C ILE A 158 11.58 10.11 4.42
N ILE A 159 12.21 8.96 4.67
CA ILE A 159 12.95 8.69 5.91
C ILE A 159 14.05 9.73 6.15
N ALA A 160 14.77 10.16 5.11
CA ALA A 160 15.81 11.17 5.24
C ALA A 160 15.28 12.57 5.58
N LYS A 161 14.01 12.88 5.25
CA LYS A 161 13.40 14.20 5.40
C LYS A 161 12.41 14.28 6.57
N THR A 162 12.03 13.14 7.15
CA THR A 162 11.03 13.05 8.20
C THR A 162 11.49 12.17 9.35
N ASN A 163 10.92 12.36 10.54
CA ASN A 163 11.14 11.44 11.64
C ASN A 163 10.21 10.23 11.52
N THR A 164 10.41 9.38 10.50
CA THR A 164 9.60 8.19 10.21
C THR A 164 10.49 6.94 10.27
N ARG A 165 10.01 5.86 10.91
CA ARG A 165 10.78 4.60 11.00
C ARG A 165 10.58 3.70 9.80
N VAL A 166 9.35 3.57 9.32
CA VAL A 166 9.03 2.68 8.19
C VAL A 166 8.25 3.46 7.14
N VAL A 167 8.61 3.29 5.88
CA VAL A 167 7.78 3.72 4.75
C VAL A 167 7.30 2.49 4.00
N ALA A 168 6.01 2.47 3.67
CA ALA A 168 5.36 1.36 2.98
C ALA A 168 4.47 1.86 1.83
N TYR A 169 4.10 0.95 0.92
CA TYR A 169 3.15 1.21 -0.15
C TYR A 169 1.91 0.33 0.03
N ASP A 170 0.71 0.90 -0.11
CA ASP A 170 -0.54 0.14 -0.04
C ASP A 170 -0.90 -0.48 -1.37
N VAL A 171 -0.80 -1.79 -1.41
CA VAL A 171 -0.93 -2.63 -2.61
C VAL A 171 -2.30 -3.29 -2.71
N THR A 172 -3.27 -2.85 -1.90
CA THR A 172 -4.60 -3.48 -1.83
C THR A 172 -5.57 -2.85 -2.83
N PRO A 173 -6.33 -3.59 -3.63
CA PRO A 173 -7.43 -3.00 -4.39
C PRO A 173 -8.60 -2.55 -3.50
N LYS A 174 -9.47 -1.71 -4.06
CA LYS A 174 -10.83 -1.49 -3.56
C LYS A 174 -11.80 -2.26 -4.45
N PRO A 175 -12.67 -3.13 -3.88
CA PRO A 175 -12.59 -3.73 -2.53
C PRO A 175 -11.38 -4.70 -2.41
N PRO A 176 -10.96 -5.11 -1.19
CA PRO A 176 -11.63 -4.92 0.11
C PRO A 176 -11.17 -3.68 0.89
N ALA A 177 -10.24 -2.89 0.36
CA ALA A 177 -9.89 -1.60 0.97
C ALA A 177 -10.95 -0.53 0.65
N THR A 178 -10.95 0.56 1.41
CA THR A 178 -11.44 1.87 0.94
C THR A 178 -10.31 2.58 0.18
N ILE A 179 -10.60 3.69 -0.50
CA ILE A 179 -9.51 4.52 -1.07
C ILE A 179 -8.74 5.15 0.09
N GLU A 180 -9.41 5.95 0.91
CA GLU A 180 -8.86 6.62 2.11
C GLU A 180 -8.68 5.70 3.31
N TYR A 181 -7.72 6.03 4.20
CA TYR A 181 -7.69 5.49 5.56
C TYR A 181 -8.63 6.33 6.44
N GLU A 182 -9.71 5.75 6.94
CA GLU A 182 -10.49 6.30 8.08
C GLU A 182 -10.21 5.49 9.35
#